data_AF-A0A1Z9RER8-F1
#
_entry.id   AF-A0A1Z9RER8-F1
#
_cell.length_a   1.000
_cell.length_b   1.000
_cell.length_c   1.000
_cell.angle_alpha   90.00
_cell.angle_beta   90.00
_cell.angle_gamma   90.00
#
_symmetry.space_group_name_H-M   'P 1'
#
loop_
_entity.id
_entity.type
_entity.pdbx_description
1 polymer ?
#
loop_
_entity_poly.entity_id
_entity_poly.type
_entity_poly.pdbx_seq_one_letter_code
_entity_poly.pdbx_strand_id
1 'polypeptide(L)'
;MASNQPSLGFGATTKWDSPVSFQRKGRGGQKPALTIGEFLKQSCDQMAIGVGPRSHADCPHRVTSECYSPEDDGSLDAVIAASYRQVFGNAHVMDFERCTELEAQLRDGRLTVRDFVRGLAKSSFYKSRFFNSVAPQRGVELNVKHLLGRAPESQAEVSAMITLQAEHGQDALIDSIVDSAEFLEVFGSDVVPYARSWSSPADLSTAAFPMLAALQRSFAGSDSARGGSPALTRSLASGIAPRISVPSQAVGVRPSASFTTGRFSSKDPGITSGRDTAPLRGDAYVTFGLGQREQETFQRCPGDSPDQLNALIRSAYKQVMGNPHLMEFERALSAESKFIDGYLSTREFVRAVGLSAEYKRRFFETNAPYRFIELNFKHFLGRAPQSQAEISEHTRILAEGGYEAEICSYVDSVEYQSIFGEDTVPYARILTENGRSQVAFNRHLSLAEGYAASDTVLSSSSLVTSVATGMVPTGWSATTTRINRTGTQSGAPDPTKKRFRIVVANQTARSRQRTAGSTYLVSGKDMSSQMKYIHARGGKIVSITEVM
;
A
#
# COMPACT_ATOMS: atom_id res chain seq x y z
N MET A 1 1.21 33.43 31.87
CA MET A 1 1.09 31.96 31.86
C MET A 1 0.99 31.50 30.42
N ALA A 2 2.12 31.19 29.79
CA ALA A 2 2.17 30.69 28.41
C ALA A 2 2.64 29.22 28.46
N SER A 3 1.71 28.31 28.72
CA SER A 3 1.96 26.88 28.80
C SER A 3 0.97 26.14 27.91
N ASN A 4 1.21 26.20 26.60
CA ASN A 4 0.67 25.25 25.62
C ASN A 4 1.72 25.12 24.52
N GLN A 5 2.78 24.35 24.79
CA GLN A 5 3.64 23.82 23.73
C GLN A 5 2.80 22.77 22.99
N PRO A 6 2.39 23.00 21.72
CA PRO A 6 1.69 21.97 20.97
C PRO A 6 2.63 20.76 20.81
N SER A 7 2.13 19.55 21.01
CA SER A 7 2.88 18.33 20.74
C SER A 7 3.15 18.23 19.22
N LEU A 8 4.34 18.66 18.83
CA LEU A 8 4.80 18.76 17.43
C LEU A 8 5.09 17.35 16.86
N GLY A 9 4.17 16.84 16.05
CA GLY A 9 4.10 15.43 15.65
C GLY A 9 4.61 15.07 14.25
N PHE A 10 5.41 15.89 13.56
CA PHE A 10 5.90 15.54 12.21
C PHE A 10 7.34 16.03 12.00
N GLY A 11 8.12 15.30 11.19
CA GLY A 11 9.56 15.53 10.99
C GLY A 11 9.95 16.89 10.40
N ALA A 12 9.01 17.68 9.90
CA ALA A 12 9.27 19.02 9.34
C ALA A 12 9.55 20.09 10.39
N THR A 13 9.38 19.80 11.68
CA THR A 13 9.65 20.78 12.73
C THR A 13 11.15 20.86 12.99
N THR A 14 11.70 22.07 13.06
CA THR A 14 13.10 22.32 13.42
C THR A 14 13.20 22.83 14.85
N LYS A 15 14.34 22.61 15.51
CA LYS A 15 14.59 23.18 16.85
C LYS A 15 14.94 24.67 16.76
N TRP A 16 15.56 25.06 15.64
CA TRP A 16 15.96 26.42 15.31
C TRP A 16 15.08 26.93 14.18
N ASP A 17 14.63 28.18 14.29
CA ASP A 17 13.75 28.80 13.28
C ASP A 17 14.52 29.19 12.01
N SER A 18 15.83 29.42 12.12
CA SER A 18 16.74 29.71 11.01
C SER A 18 17.93 28.74 10.98
N PRO A 19 18.58 28.54 9.81
CA PRO A 19 19.80 27.74 9.70
C PRO A 19 20.90 28.26 10.65
N VAL A 20 21.44 27.38 11.47
CA VAL A 20 22.50 27.72 12.42
C VAL A 20 23.82 27.84 11.66
N SER A 21 24.46 29.00 11.71
CA SER A 21 25.73 29.24 11.02
C SER A 21 26.71 30.04 11.86
N PHE A 22 27.98 29.69 11.82
CA PHE A 22 29.02 30.35 12.60
C PHE A 22 30.26 30.56 11.76
N GLN A 23 30.69 31.81 11.72
CA GLN A 23 31.89 32.20 11.00
C GLN A 23 32.83 32.95 11.94
N ARG A 24 33.86 32.26 12.41
CA ARG A 24 35.03 32.93 12.98
C ARG A 24 35.98 33.26 11.84
N LYS A 25 36.19 34.55 11.54
CA LYS A 25 37.27 34.98 10.62
C LYS A 25 38.61 34.58 11.25
N GLY A 26 39.06 33.37 10.97
CA GLY A 26 40.30 32.83 11.51
C GLY A 26 41.50 33.60 10.98
N ARG A 27 42.55 33.69 11.81
CA ARG A 27 43.93 34.10 11.42
C ARG A 27 44.62 33.07 10.49
N GLY A 28 43.87 32.23 9.79
CA GLY A 28 44.41 31.20 8.89
C GLY A 28 44.74 31.82 7.55
N GLY A 29 46.03 31.95 7.22
CA GLY A 29 46.45 32.28 5.85
C GLY A 29 45.85 31.29 4.85
N GLN A 30 45.51 31.76 3.65
CA GLN A 30 45.01 30.92 2.56
C GLN A 30 45.96 29.72 2.38
N LYS A 31 45.48 28.53 2.74
CA LYS A 31 46.22 27.28 2.48
C LYS A 31 46.10 26.98 0.98
N PRO A 32 47.18 26.53 0.31
CA PRO A 32 47.09 26.08 -1.07
C PRO A 32 46.08 24.92 -1.17
N ALA A 33 45.24 24.93 -2.20
CA ALA A 33 44.29 23.85 -2.44
C ALA A 33 45.03 22.54 -2.71
N LEU A 34 44.79 21.53 -1.89
CA LEU A 34 45.40 20.20 -1.99
C LEU A 34 44.53 19.24 -2.82
N THR A 35 43.25 19.56 -3.02
CA THR A 35 42.30 18.77 -3.80
C THR A 35 41.59 19.62 -4.84
N ILE A 36 41.07 18.96 -5.88
CA ILE A 36 40.23 19.62 -6.91
C ILE A 36 39.01 20.29 -6.26
N GLY A 37 38.41 19.66 -5.24
CA GLY A 37 37.29 20.23 -4.50
C GLY A 37 37.65 21.51 -3.75
N GLU A 38 38.82 21.56 -3.09
CA GLU A 38 39.33 22.77 -2.44
C GLU A 38 39.62 23.89 -3.44
N PHE A 39 40.13 23.56 -4.62
CA PHE A 39 40.38 24.53 -5.68
C PHE A 39 39.07 25.13 -6.22
N LEU A 40 38.08 24.29 -6.53
CA LEU A 40 36.75 24.74 -6.97
C LEU A 40 36.08 25.60 -5.91
N LYS A 41 36.21 25.24 -4.63
CA LYS A 41 35.71 26.06 -3.51
C LYS A 41 36.37 27.43 -3.48
N GLN A 42 37.71 27.50 -3.53
CA GLN A 42 38.42 28.79 -3.51
C GLN A 42 37.99 29.69 -4.68
N SER A 43 37.72 29.10 -5.85
CA SER A 43 37.13 29.80 -6.99
C SER A 43 35.71 30.30 -6.69
N CYS A 44 34.83 29.47 -6.11
CA CYS A 44 33.47 29.87 -5.71
C CYS A 44 33.45 30.98 -4.65
N ASP A 45 34.32 30.91 -3.64
CA ASP A 45 34.47 31.92 -2.60
C ASP A 45 34.92 33.27 -3.19
N GLN A 46 35.80 33.25 -4.20
CA GLN A 46 36.20 34.46 -4.95
C GLN A 46 35.07 35.07 -5.77
N MET A 47 34.15 34.25 -6.31
CA MET A 47 32.99 34.72 -7.05
C MET A 47 31.90 35.33 -6.15
N ALA A 48 31.99 35.18 -4.83
CA ALA A 48 31.07 35.74 -3.83
C ALA A 48 29.58 35.41 -4.08
N ILE A 49 29.29 34.24 -4.66
CA ILE A 49 27.95 33.75 -4.95
C ILE A 49 27.19 33.53 -3.63
N GLY A 50 25.87 33.74 -3.61
CA GLY A 50 25.05 33.40 -2.43
C GLY A 50 25.02 31.90 -2.17
N VAL A 51 25.18 31.52 -0.91
CA VAL A 51 25.10 30.13 -0.44
C VAL A 51 23.70 29.88 0.11
N GLY A 52 23.11 28.73 -0.21
CA GLY A 52 21.80 28.31 0.30
C GLY A 52 20.86 27.81 -0.80
N PRO A 53 19.89 26.96 -0.44
CA PRO A 53 18.95 26.40 -1.41
C PRO A 53 18.03 27.52 -1.91
N ARG A 54 17.88 27.65 -3.23
CA ARG A 54 16.97 28.64 -3.82
C ARG A 54 15.53 28.18 -3.64
N SER A 55 14.85 28.70 -2.62
CA SER A 55 13.43 28.49 -2.44
C SER A 55 12.64 29.42 -3.35
N HIS A 56 11.44 29.01 -3.78
CA HIS A 56 10.56 29.88 -4.57
C HIS A 56 10.16 31.16 -3.79
N ALA A 57 10.13 31.10 -2.46
CA ALA A 57 9.80 32.25 -1.62
C ALA A 57 10.89 33.33 -1.66
N ASP A 58 12.12 32.94 -1.93
CA ASP A 58 13.27 33.84 -1.96
C ASP A 58 13.56 34.38 -3.37
N CYS A 59 12.82 33.98 -4.41
CA CYS A 59 12.99 34.49 -5.77
C CYS A 59 12.40 35.90 -5.91
N PRO A 60 13.13 36.90 -6.47
CA PRO A 60 14.44 36.86 -7.14
C PRO A 60 15.63 37.27 -6.23
N HIS A 61 15.44 37.30 -4.91
CA HIS A 61 16.43 37.74 -3.95
C HIS A 61 17.54 36.70 -3.72
N ARG A 62 18.71 37.18 -3.27
CA ARG A 62 19.82 36.31 -2.86
C ARG A 62 19.42 35.58 -1.58
N VAL A 63 19.66 34.27 -1.51
CA VAL A 63 19.55 33.53 -0.25
C VAL A 63 20.60 34.10 0.71
N THR A 64 20.13 34.79 1.75
CA THR A 64 20.98 35.34 2.81
C THR A 64 20.81 34.48 4.05
N SER A 65 21.87 33.74 4.42
CA SER A 65 21.96 33.15 5.75
C SER A 65 22.47 34.19 6.73
N GLU A 66 21.74 34.42 7.83
CA GLU A 66 22.26 35.22 8.94
C GLU A 66 23.41 34.44 9.60
N CYS A 67 24.61 35.01 9.56
CA CYS A 67 25.77 34.49 10.27
C CYS A 67 25.78 35.02 11.71
N TYR A 68 25.87 34.14 12.70
CA TYR A 68 26.09 34.58 14.08
C TYR A 68 27.44 35.32 14.20
N SER A 69 27.48 36.32 15.09
CA SER A 69 28.69 37.10 15.34
C SER A 69 29.81 36.21 15.88
N PRO A 70 31.07 36.36 15.42
CA PRO A 70 32.21 35.54 15.84
C PRO A 70 32.58 35.63 17.33
N GLU A 71 31.98 36.57 18.08
CA GLU A 71 32.29 36.85 19.49
C GLU A 71 31.27 36.28 20.48
N ASP A 72 30.17 35.68 20.01
CA ASP A 72 29.14 35.12 20.89
C ASP A 72 29.38 33.63 21.17
N ASP A 73 29.89 33.32 22.36
CA ASP A 73 30.08 31.95 22.84
C ASP A 73 28.76 31.15 22.88
N GLY A 74 27.62 31.82 23.12
CA GLY A 74 26.31 31.18 23.12
C GLY A 74 25.90 30.66 21.73
N SER A 75 26.19 31.44 20.69
CA SER A 75 25.97 31.03 19.31
C SER A 75 26.84 29.84 18.90
N LEU A 76 28.10 29.82 19.37
CA LEU A 76 29.03 28.73 19.11
C LEU A 76 28.58 27.42 19.78
N ASP A 77 28.11 27.49 21.03
CA ASP A 77 27.53 26.34 21.72
C ASP A 77 26.28 25.81 21.00
N ALA A 78 25.45 26.71 20.45
CA ALA A 78 24.31 26.32 19.63
C ALA A 78 24.72 25.61 18.33
N VAL A 79 25.79 26.06 17.67
CA VAL A 79 26.36 25.43 16.46
C VAL A 79 26.90 24.04 16.75
N ILE A 80 27.63 23.89 17.85
CA ILE A 80 28.14 22.60 18.31
C ILE A 80 26.95 21.66 18.56
N ALA A 81 25.97 22.08 19.35
CA ALA A 81 24.78 21.28 19.65
C ALA A 81 23.97 20.92 18.39
N ALA A 82 23.83 21.84 17.44
CA ALA A 82 23.17 21.61 16.16
C ALA A 82 23.91 20.59 15.30
N SER A 83 25.23 20.70 15.23
CA SER A 83 26.09 19.77 14.47
C SER A 83 26.01 18.36 15.02
N TYR A 84 26.09 18.18 16.35
CA TYR A 84 25.90 16.87 16.98
C TYR A 84 24.51 16.30 16.69
N ARG A 85 23.45 17.12 16.82
CA ARG A 85 22.07 16.68 16.56
C ARG A 85 21.87 16.21 15.13
N GLN A 86 22.39 16.97 14.17
CA GLN A 86 22.27 16.69 12.75
C GLN A 86 23.07 15.45 12.34
N VAL A 87 24.38 15.44 12.63
CA VAL A 87 25.30 14.38 12.20
C VAL A 87 24.95 13.06 12.87
N PHE A 88 24.62 13.07 14.17
CA PHE A 88 24.27 11.84 14.88
C PHE A 88 22.77 11.50 14.82
N GLY A 89 21.97 12.17 13.98
CA GLY A 89 20.59 11.77 13.72
C GLY A 89 19.72 11.70 14.98
N ASN A 90 19.80 12.70 15.85
CA ASN A 90 19.17 12.73 17.19
C ASN A 90 19.59 11.58 18.14
N ALA A 91 20.72 10.91 17.89
CA ALA A 91 21.28 10.01 18.90
C ALA A 91 21.74 10.82 20.11
N HIS A 92 21.52 10.28 21.30
CA HIS A 92 22.07 10.84 22.52
C HIS A 92 23.57 10.57 22.56
N VAL A 93 24.37 11.63 22.72
CA VAL A 93 25.83 11.55 22.84
C VAL A 93 26.19 11.85 24.29
N MET A 94 26.86 10.91 24.94
CA MET A 94 27.35 11.11 26.31
C MET A 94 28.61 12.00 26.31
N ASP A 95 28.93 12.64 27.44
CA ASP A 95 30.07 13.56 27.52
C ASP A 95 31.41 12.93 27.12
N PHE A 96 31.62 11.64 27.41
CA PHE A 96 32.83 10.92 27.03
C PHE A 96 32.87 10.52 25.54
N GLU A 97 31.72 10.49 24.87
CA GLU A 97 31.60 10.16 23.44
C GLU A 97 31.77 11.41 22.55
N ARG A 98 31.77 12.60 23.16
CA ARG A 98 31.97 13.87 22.45
C ARG A 98 33.43 14.02 22.00
N CYS A 99 33.61 14.54 20.80
CA CYS A 99 34.92 14.84 20.24
C CYS A 99 35.43 16.19 20.76
N THR A 100 35.92 16.22 22.00
CA THR A 100 36.41 17.44 22.69
C THR A 100 37.51 18.16 21.92
N GLU A 101 38.40 17.42 21.25
CA GLU A 101 39.47 17.98 20.41
C GLU A 101 38.92 18.77 19.23
N LEU A 102 37.90 18.24 18.53
CA LEU A 102 37.26 18.92 17.40
C LEU A 102 36.51 20.17 17.87
N GLU A 103 35.88 20.11 19.04
CA GLU A 103 35.21 21.26 19.65
C GLU A 103 36.19 22.37 20.02
N ALA A 104 37.33 22.01 20.61
CA ALA A 104 38.39 22.96 20.94
C ALA A 104 38.99 23.60 19.67
N GLN A 105 39.19 22.83 18.61
CA GLN A 105 39.70 23.35 17.33
C GLN A 105 38.69 24.28 16.63
N LEU A 106 37.39 23.99 16.72
CA LEU A 106 36.33 24.88 16.24
C LEU A 106 36.26 26.16 17.09
N ARG A 107 36.32 26.03 18.42
CA ARG A 107 36.40 27.16 19.36
C ARG A 107 37.59 28.05 19.03
N ASP A 108 38.77 27.50 18.79
CA ASP A 108 39.96 28.27 18.40
C ASP A 108 39.87 28.91 17.00
N GLY A 109 38.89 28.54 16.18
CA GLY A 109 38.77 28.97 14.79
C GLY A 109 39.80 28.33 13.85
N ARG A 110 40.38 27.18 14.24
CA ARG A 110 41.26 26.39 13.37
C ARG A 110 40.50 25.55 12.35
N LEU A 111 39.26 25.18 12.67
CA LEU A 111 38.33 24.45 11.80
C LEU A 111 37.17 25.34 11.37
N THR A 112 36.67 25.10 10.17
CA THR A 112 35.36 25.61 9.73
C THR A 112 34.24 24.68 10.21
N VAL A 113 32.98 25.13 10.18
CA VAL A 113 31.82 24.29 10.55
C VAL A 113 31.75 23.05 9.65
N ARG A 114 32.06 23.19 8.37
CA ARG A 114 32.18 22.08 7.43
C ARG A 114 33.24 21.05 7.84
N ASP A 115 34.44 21.50 8.20
CA ASP A 115 35.52 20.59 8.58
C ASP A 115 35.24 19.93 9.94
N PHE A 116 34.52 20.63 10.83
CA PHE A 116 33.99 20.07 12.06
C PHE A 116 32.97 18.95 11.78
N VAL A 117 31.98 19.18 10.90
CA VAL A 117 31.01 18.17 10.46
C VAL A 117 31.70 16.96 9.81
N ARG A 118 32.72 17.20 8.97
CA ARG A 118 33.58 16.15 8.39
C ARG A 118 34.25 15.30 9.48
N GLY A 119 34.83 15.95 10.49
CA GLY A 119 35.46 15.28 11.62
C GLY A 119 34.46 14.43 12.43
N LEU A 120 33.26 14.95 12.70
CA LEU A 120 32.21 14.21 13.41
C LEU A 120 31.76 12.98 12.63
N ALA A 121 31.57 13.08 11.32
CA ALA A 121 31.14 11.95 10.49
C ALA A 121 32.24 10.87 10.29
N LYS A 122 33.52 11.23 10.48
CA LYS A 122 34.64 10.28 10.51
C LYS A 122 34.91 9.65 11.87
N SER A 123 34.27 10.15 12.93
CA SER A 123 34.45 9.65 14.29
C SER A 123 34.14 8.15 14.42
N SER A 124 34.82 7.49 15.35
CA SER A 124 34.54 6.09 15.68
C SER A 124 33.10 5.89 16.18
N PHE A 125 32.56 6.87 16.91
CA PHE A 125 31.17 6.86 17.37
C PHE A 125 30.19 6.84 16.20
N TYR A 126 30.38 7.71 15.18
CA TYR A 126 29.56 7.70 13.96
C TYR A 126 29.64 6.35 13.24
N LYS A 127 30.86 5.84 13.02
CA LYS A 127 31.11 4.57 12.32
C LYS A 127 30.42 3.39 13.02
N SER A 128 30.46 3.35 14.35
CA SER A 128 29.84 2.25 15.11
C SER A 128 28.32 2.12 14.88
N ARG A 129 27.59 3.24 14.77
CA ARG A 129 26.12 3.27 14.70
C ARG A 129 25.55 3.33 13.29
N PHE A 130 26.26 3.96 12.36
CA PHE A 130 25.72 4.24 11.03
C PHE A 130 26.46 3.51 9.90
N PHE A 131 27.61 2.91 10.21
CA PHE A 131 28.37 2.11 9.26
C PHE A 131 28.42 0.63 9.67
N ASN A 132 28.96 0.30 10.85
CA ASN A 132 29.17 -1.09 11.26
C ASN A 132 27.87 -1.84 11.57
N SER A 133 26.87 -1.18 12.15
CA SER A 133 25.61 -1.81 12.58
C SER A 133 24.50 -1.81 11.54
N VAL A 134 24.79 -1.37 10.31
CA VAL A 134 23.78 -1.00 9.32
C VAL A 134 24.14 -1.57 7.94
N ALA A 135 23.14 -1.94 7.14
CA ALA A 135 23.40 -2.40 5.77
C ALA A 135 23.97 -1.28 4.89
N PRO A 136 24.85 -1.55 3.90
CA PRO A 136 25.50 -0.50 3.10
C PRO A 136 24.53 0.52 2.47
N GLN A 137 23.39 0.04 1.95
CA GLN A 137 22.32 0.90 1.41
C GLN A 137 21.77 1.87 2.45
N ARG A 138 21.50 1.37 3.67
CA ARG A 138 21.00 2.19 4.78
C ARG A 138 22.06 3.14 5.31
N GLY A 139 23.33 2.73 5.32
CA GLY A 139 24.45 3.60 5.69
C GLY A 139 24.57 4.79 4.73
N VAL A 140 24.47 4.53 3.41
CA VAL A 140 24.44 5.59 2.40
C VAL A 140 23.22 6.50 2.54
N GLU A 141 22.01 5.95 2.73
CA GLU A 141 20.80 6.75 3.00
C GLU A 141 20.99 7.71 4.18
N LEU A 142 21.63 7.23 5.26
CA LEU A 142 21.89 8.01 6.45
C LEU A 142 23.00 9.05 6.23
N ASN A 143 24.08 8.71 5.53
CA ASN A 143 25.14 9.66 5.19
C ASN A 143 24.60 10.85 4.38
N VAL A 144 23.79 10.58 3.35
CA VAL A 144 23.15 11.62 2.53
C VAL A 144 22.18 12.45 3.39
N LYS A 145 21.42 11.81 4.28
CA LYS A 145 20.53 12.52 5.22
C LYS A 145 21.30 13.44 6.18
N HIS A 146 22.35 12.93 6.81
CA HIS A 146 23.11 13.65 7.85
C HIS A 146 23.94 14.79 7.26
N LEU A 147 24.56 14.59 6.10
CA LEU A 147 25.47 15.56 5.48
C LEU A 147 24.80 16.48 4.47
N LEU A 148 23.89 15.96 3.62
CA LEU A 148 23.21 16.75 2.59
C LEU A 148 21.80 17.15 3.00
N GLY A 149 21.24 16.60 4.08
CA GLY A 149 19.90 16.99 4.55
C GLY A 149 18.76 16.60 3.61
N ARG A 150 19.02 15.70 2.65
CA ARG A 150 18.03 15.15 1.71
C ARG A 150 18.07 13.62 1.70
N ALA A 151 17.14 13.02 0.98
CA ALA A 151 17.22 11.60 0.62
C ALA A 151 18.03 11.43 -0.69
N PRO A 152 18.62 10.24 -0.94
CA PRO A 152 19.12 9.88 -2.26
C PRO A 152 18.01 9.98 -3.32
N GLU A 153 18.34 10.49 -4.49
CA GLU A 153 17.36 10.74 -5.56
C GLU A 153 17.14 9.53 -6.46
N SER A 154 18.22 8.78 -6.73
CA SER A 154 18.20 7.66 -7.65
C SER A 154 18.92 6.44 -7.08
N GLN A 155 18.53 5.27 -7.58
CA GLN A 155 19.24 4.04 -7.26
C GLN A 155 20.70 4.07 -7.77
N ALA A 156 20.96 4.81 -8.85
CA ALA A 156 22.30 5.00 -9.41
C ALA A 156 23.21 5.74 -8.42
N GLU A 157 22.73 6.81 -7.80
CA GLU A 157 23.45 7.57 -6.76
C GLU A 157 23.85 6.66 -5.59
N VAL A 158 22.89 5.86 -5.08
CA VAL A 158 23.16 4.90 -4.00
C VAL A 158 24.20 3.87 -4.41
N SER A 159 24.12 3.34 -5.64
CA SER A 159 25.08 2.35 -6.11
C SER A 159 26.50 2.94 -6.27
N ALA A 160 26.63 4.16 -6.79
CA ALA A 160 27.91 4.82 -6.96
C ALA A 160 28.60 5.09 -5.61
N MET A 161 27.84 5.53 -4.61
CA MET A 161 28.34 5.74 -3.25
C MET A 161 28.76 4.42 -2.58
N ILE A 162 28.02 3.33 -2.79
CA ILE A 162 28.41 2.00 -2.28
C ILE A 162 29.71 1.52 -2.94
N THR A 163 29.87 1.71 -4.26
CA THR A 163 31.11 1.37 -4.97
C THR A 163 32.30 2.15 -4.40
N LEU A 164 32.16 3.46 -4.25
CA LEU A 164 33.20 4.31 -3.66
C LEU A 164 33.54 3.88 -2.23
N GLN A 165 32.52 3.58 -1.42
CA GLN A 165 32.68 3.08 -0.06
C GLN A 165 33.42 1.73 -0.01
N ALA A 166 33.16 0.84 -0.97
CA ALA A 166 33.82 -0.47 -1.05
C ALA A 166 35.29 -0.36 -1.49
N GLU A 167 35.60 0.56 -2.41
CA GLU A 167 36.95 0.74 -2.97
C GLU A 167 37.88 1.55 -2.05
N HIS A 168 37.38 2.63 -1.45
CA HIS A 168 38.18 3.60 -0.73
C HIS A 168 37.81 3.75 0.76
N GLY A 169 36.80 3.03 1.22
CA GLY A 169 36.32 3.05 2.60
C GLY A 169 35.38 4.21 2.92
N GLN A 170 34.89 4.21 4.16
CA GLN A 170 33.90 5.18 4.64
C GLN A 170 34.44 6.62 4.68
N ASP A 171 35.71 6.82 5.01
CA ASP A 171 36.27 8.17 5.18
C ASP A 171 36.36 8.91 3.84
N ALA A 172 36.72 8.19 2.76
CA ALA A 172 36.70 8.70 1.40
C ALA A 172 35.28 9.03 0.92
N LEU A 173 34.29 8.22 1.30
CA LEU A 173 32.88 8.53 1.01
C LEU A 173 32.45 9.83 1.68
N ILE A 174 32.76 10.03 2.96
CA ILE A 174 32.45 11.26 3.69
C ILE A 174 33.13 12.48 3.03
N ASP A 175 34.41 12.35 2.66
CA ASP A 175 35.11 13.42 1.95
C ASP A 175 34.45 13.75 0.62
N SER A 176 34.07 12.74 -0.18
CA SER A 176 33.39 12.94 -1.46
C SER A 176 32.05 13.68 -1.33
N ILE A 177 31.30 13.44 -0.23
CA ILE A 177 30.02 14.10 0.02
C ILE A 177 30.23 15.55 0.48
N VAL A 178 31.18 15.79 1.39
CA VAL A 178 31.45 17.13 1.94
C VAL A 178 32.14 18.06 0.94
N ASP A 179 32.96 17.50 0.03
CA ASP A 179 33.60 18.25 -1.05
C ASP A 179 32.75 18.32 -2.34
N SER A 180 31.52 17.78 -2.31
CA SER A 180 30.59 17.90 -3.44
C SER A 180 30.19 19.36 -3.70
N ALA A 181 29.93 19.68 -4.97
CA ALA A 181 29.45 21.00 -5.37
C ALA A 181 28.12 21.35 -4.68
N GLU A 182 27.24 20.37 -4.50
CA GLU A 182 25.95 20.52 -3.83
C GLU A 182 26.10 20.93 -2.36
N PHE A 183 27.04 20.32 -1.63
CA PHE A 183 27.30 20.70 -0.24
C PHE A 183 27.77 22.16 -0.14
N LEU A 184 28.70 22.54 -1.03
CA LEU A 184 29.29 23.87 -1.05
C LEU A 184 28.27 24.95 -1.43
N GLU A 185 27.42 24.69 -2.44
CA GLU A 185 26.39 25.63 -2.87
C GLU A 185 25.34 25.85 -1.78
N VAL A 186 24.98 24.81 -1.03
CA VAL A 186 23.87 24.87 -0.09
C VAL A 186 24.27 25.28 1.33
N PHE A 187 25.42 24.80 1.82
CA PHE A 187 25.87 25.05 3.20
C PHE A 187 27.16 25.87 3.27
N GLY A 188 27.99 25.84 2.23
CA GLY A 188 29.29 26.52 2.26
C GLY A 188 30.21 25.96 3.34
N SER A 189 30.99 26.83 4.01
CA SER A 189 31.89 26.44 5.10
C SER A 189 31.32 26.62 6.50
N ASP A 190 30.30 27.47 6.64
CA ASP A 190 29.95 28.10 7.91
C ASP A 190 28.55 27.69 8.40
N VAL A 191 27.71 27.10 7.54
CA VAL A 191 26.35 26.67 7.87
C VAL A 191 26.33 25.18 8.28
N VAL A 192 25.66 24.87 9.39
CA VAL A 192 25.43 23.48 9.80
C VAL A 192 24.41 22.83 8.85
N PRO A 193 24.65 21.60 8.35
CA PRO A 193 23.66 20.92 7.54
C PRO A 193 22.30 20.80 8.24
N TYR A 194 21.22 20.91 7.48
CA TYR A 194 19.85 20.81 7.98
C TYR A 194 18.97 20.09 6.97
N ALA A 195 17.85 19.54 7.41
CA ALA A 195 16.90 18.85 6.55
C ALA A 195 16.25 19.83 5.54
N ARG A 196 16.43 19.59 4.23
CA ARG A 196 16.10 20.55 3.17
C ARG A 196 14.87 20.20 2.35
N SER A 197 14.52 18.92 2.24
CA SER A 197 13.43 18.50 1.34
C SER A 197 12.02 18.89 1.83
N TRP A 198 11.91 19.62 2.95
CA TRP A 198 10.64 20.08 3.51
C TRP A 198 10.03 21.27 2.76
N SER A 199 10.86 22.15 2.19
CA SER A 199 10.44 23.36 1.49
C SER A 199 10.44 23.21 -0.03
N SER A 200 10.66 21.99 -0.56
CA SER A 200 10.73 21.68 -2.00
C SER A 200 11.50 22.76 -2.80
N PRO A 201 12.78 23.02 -2.48
CA PRO A 201 13.59 24.02 -3.17
C PRO A 201 13.71 23.72 -4.66
N ALA A 202 14.01 24.75 -5.45
CA ALA A 202 14.35 24.58 -6.86
C ALA A 202 15.52 23.57 -6.95
N ASP A 203 15.47 22.72 -7.98
CA ASP A 203 16.41 21.61 -8.26
C ASP A 203 16.15 20.28 -7.54
N LEU A 204 15.27 20.21 -6.53
CA LEU A 204 14.89 18.92 -5.93
C LEU A 204 13.63 18.32 -6.56
N SER A 205 13.63 16.99 -6.74
CA SER A 205 12.44 16.26 -7.17
C SER A 205 11.29 16.39 -6.15
N THR A 206 10.05 16.39 -6.63
CA THR A 206 8.86 16.36 -5.74
C THR A 206 8.81 15.11 -4.87
N ALA A 207 9.47 14.03 -5.30
CA ALA A 207 9.65 12.81 -4.52
C ALA A 207 10.66 12.95 -3.37
N ALA A 208 11.53 13.97 -3.37
CA ALA A 208 12.49 14.19 -2.30
C ALA A 208 11.80 14.42 -0.94
N PHE A 209 10.68 15.15 -0.92
CA PHE A 209 9.88 15.38 0.29
C PHE A 209 9.39 14.06 0.94
N PRO A 210 8.61 13.20 0.25
CA PRO A 210 8.15 11.95 0.84
C PRO A 210 9.29 10.97 1.15
N MET A 211 10.37 10.96 0.37
CA MET A 211 11.56 10.13 0.64
C MET A 211 12.26 10.56 1.93
N LEU A 212 12.50 11.87 2.12
CA LEU A 212 13.08 12.39 3.36
C LEU A 212 12.13 12.16 4.55
N ALA A 213 10.83 12.32 4.35
CA ALA A 213 9.83 12.05 5.39
C ALA A 213 9.84 10.58 5.85
N ALA A 214 10.04 9.64 4.93
CA ALA A 214 10.20 8.23 5.27
C ALA A 214 11.47 7.96 6.10
N LEU A 215 12.58 8.65 5.79
CA LEU A 215 13.82 8.57 6.56
C LEU A 215 13.68 9.19 7.96
N GLN A 216 13.06 10.37 8.10
CA GLN A 216 12.98 11.10 9.36
C GLN A 216 11.86 10.60 10.29
N ARG A 217 10.66 10.27 9.77
CA ARG A 217 9.38 10.00 10.48
C ARG A 217 8.99 10.98 11.60
N SER A 218 9.80 11.13 12.64
CA SER A 218 9.53 11.94 13.82
C SER A 218 10.70 12.85 14.16
N PHE A 219 10.40 14.02 14.76
CA PHE A 219 11.40 15.00 15.14
C PHE A 219 12.33 14.54 16.29
N ALA A 220 11.78 13.78 17.24
CA ALA A 220 12.51 13.28 18.40
C ALA A 220 13.07 11.85 18.23
N GLY A 221 12.80 11.20 17.09
CA GLY A 221 13.29 9.86 16.83
C GLY A 221 14.79 9.86 16.51
N SER A 222 15.54 8.96 17.15
CA SER A 222 16.94 8.69 16.78
C SER A 222 16.99 7.77 15.56
N ASP A 223 17.84 8.09 14.59
CA ASP A 223 18.03 7.26 13.39
C ASP A 223 18.64 5.90 13.69
N SER A 224 19.46 5.80 14.74
CA SER A 224 20.03 4.53 15.19
C SER A 224 18.99 3.58 15.80
N ALA A 225 17.91 4.11 16.38
CA ALA A 225 16.82 3.32 16.96
C ALA A 225 15.88 2.69 15.91
N ARG A 226 16.08 2.99 14.62
CA ARG A 226 15.16 2.60 13.54
C ARG A 226 15.54 1.30 12.82
N GLY A 227 16.56 0.60 13.31
CA GLY A 227 17.07 -0.62 12.71
C GLY A 227 18.01 -0.39 11.52
N GLY A 228 18.69 -1.45 11.10
CA GLY A 228 19.74 -1.41 10.06
C GLY A 228 19.24 -1.61 8.62
N SER A 229 17.93 -1.77 8.40
CA SER A 229 17.36 -1.99 7.06
C SER A 229 17.13 -0.67 6.31
N PRO A 230 17.33 -0.65 4.98
CA PRO A 230 17.11 0.55 4.17
C PRO A 230 15.63 0.90 4.09
N ALA A 231 15.32 2.19 4.12
CA ALA A 231 13.94 2.68 4.07
C ALA A 231 13.48 2.98 2.64
N LEU A 232 14.40 3.21 1.70
CA LEU A 232 14.11 3.77 0.38
C LEU A 232 14.37 2.80 -0.76
N THR A 233 15.07 1.67 -0.57
CA THR A 233 15.42 0.73 -1.65
C THR A 233 14.22 0.33 -2.52
N ARG A 234 13.07 0.00 -1.92
CA ARG A 234 11.86 -0.35 -2.69
C ARG A 234 11.30 0.84 -3.46
N SER A 235 11.30 2.01 -2.84
CA SER A 235 10.77 3.25 -3.41
C SER A 235 11.63 3.73 -4.58
N LEU A 236 12.96 3.67 -4.42
CA LEU A 236 13.94 3.99 -5.47
C LEU A 236 13.87 3.00 -6.63
N ALA A 237 13.73 1.71 -6.36
CA ALA A 237 13.63 0.69 -7.41
C ALA A 237 12.32 0.74 -8.21
N SER A 238 11.22 1.17 -7.58
CA SER A 238 9.90 1.24 -8.23
C SER A 238 9.55 2.62 -8.80
N GLY A 239 10.35 3.66 -8.49
CA GLY A 239 10.03 5.04 -8.83
C GLY A 239 8.80 5.59 -8.08
N ILE A 240 8.32 4.89 -7.05
CA ILE A 240 7.10 5.25 -6.31
C ILE A 240 7.50 5.82 -4.95
N ALA A 241 7.04 7.04 -4.66
CA ALA A 241 7.25 7.68 -3.38
C ALA A 241 6.68 6.84 -2.21
N PRO A 242 7.43 6.68 -1.11
CA PRO A 242 6.94 5.95 0.05
C PRO A 242 5.75 6.69 0.69
N ARG A 243 4.81 5.93 1.27
CA ARG A 243 3.74 6.55 2.06
C ARG A 243 4.33 7.23 3.29
N ILE A 244 3.96 8.50 3.49
CA ILE A 244 4.35 9.27 4.67
C ILE A 244 3.65 8.69 5.89
N SER A 245 4.44 8.08 6.78
CA SER A 245 3.96 7.59 8.06
C SER A 245 4.03 8.74 9.07
N VAL A 246 2.92 9.43 9.29
CA VAL A 246 2.80 10.36 10.42
C VAL A 246 2.95 9.58 11.73
N PRO A 247 3.84 9.97 12.65
CA PRO A 247 3.90 9.34 13.95
C PRO A 247 2.60 9.66 14.68
N SER A 248 2.01 8.66 15.33
CA SER A 248 0.84 8.88 16.17
C SER A 248 1.19 9.88 17.26
N GLN A 249 0.47 10.99 17.31
CA GLN A 249 0.58 11.88 18.46
C GLN A 249 0.35 11.10 19.76
N ALA A 250 1.07 11.47 20.80
CA ALA A 250 0.72 11.13 22.17
C ALA A 250 -0.51 11.96 22.60
N VAL A 251 -1.64 11.74 21.93
CA VAL A 251 -2.95 11.91 22.55
C VAL A 251 -3.28 10.55 23.15
N GLY A 252 -3.66 10.53 24.42
CA GLY A 252 -3.71 9.36 25.29
C GLY A 252 -4.16 8.06 24.62
N VAL A 253 -3.45 6.98 24.97
CA VAL A 253 -3.81 5.59 24.68
C VAL A 253 -4.00 5.30 23.19
N ARG A 254 -2.89 5.05 22.50
CA ARG A 254 -2.94 4.02 21.47
C ARG A 254 -2.94 2.66 22.18
N PRO A 255 -3.92 1.78 21.90
CA PRO A 255 -3.77 0.39 22.32
C PRO A 255 -2.57 -0.15 21.55
N SER A 256 -1.49 -0.45 22.27
CA SER A 256 -0.51 -1.40 21.76
C SER A 256 -1.27 -2.69 21.45
N ALA A 257 -0.95 -3.32 20.32
CA ALA A 257 -1.48 -4.64 19.99
C ALA A 257 -0.94 -5.75 20.92
N SER A 258 -0.49 -5.40 22.13
CA SER A 258 0.14 -6.34 23.06
C SER A 258 0.00 -6.03 24.55
N PHE A 259 -0.85 -5.08 24.98
CA PHE A 259 -1.30 -5.00 26.39
C PHE A 259 -2.68 -5.64 26.56
N THR A 260 -2.76 -6.92 26.19
CA THR A 260 -3.77 -7.83 26.70
C THR A 260 -3.18 -8.61 27.87
N THR A 261 -3.05 -8.00 29.05
CA THR A 261 -2.99 -8.73 30.33
C THR A 261 -3.05 -7.77 31.51
N GLY A 262 -4.28 -7.55 31.97
CA GLY A 262 -4.59 -6.92 33.27
C GLY A 262 -6.06 -7.08 33.66
N ARG A 263 -6.81 -7.93 32.95
CA ARG A 263 -8.12 -8.40 33.37
C ARG A 263 -7.96 -9.86 33.72
N PHE A 264 -8.43 -10.26 34.90
CA PHE A 264 -8.62 -11.68 35.22
C PHE A 264 -9.29 -12.34 34.02
N SER A 265 -8.65 -13.38 33.47
CA SER A 265 -9.23 -14.12 32.35
C SER A 265 -10.56 -14.69 32.83
N SER A 266 -11.66 -14.23 32.24
CA SER A 266 -12.95 -14.88 32.45
C SER A 266 -12.80 -16.32 31.93
N LYS A 267 -13.04 -17.32 32.78
CA LYS A 267 -13.04 -18.72 32.38
C LYS A 267 -13.91 -18.89 31.12
N ASP A 268 -13.29 -19.29 30.03
CA ASP A 268 -13.97 -19.46 28.75
C ASP A 268 -15.19 -20.41 28.94
N PRO A 269 -16.37 -20.07 28.40
CA PRO A 269 -17.48 -21.03 28.34
C PRO A 269 -17.03 -22.18 27.44
N GLY A 270 -16.84 -23.36 28.02
CA GLY A 270 -16.49 -24.56 27.26
C GLY A 270 -17.51 -24.88 26.15
N ILE A 271 -17.04 -25.57 25.11
CA ILE A 271 -17.76 -26.27 24.02
C ILE A 271 -18.84 -25.47 23.25
N THR A 272 -19.06 -24.19 23.55
CA THR A 272 -20.14 -23.38 22.98
C THR A 272 -19.69 -21.99 22.52
N SER A 273 -18.39 -21.69 22.62
CA SER A 273 -17.80 -20.39 22.24
C SER A 273 -17.64 -20.20 20.72
N GLY A 274 -18.07 -21.17 19.89
CA GLY A 274 -17.98 -21.06 18.42
C GLY A 274 -16.55 -20.95 17.88
N ARG A 275 -15.55 -21.18 18.74
CA ARG A 275 -14.14 -21.37 18.36
C ARG A 275 -13.75 -22.83 18.18
N ASP A 276 -14.72 -23.74 18.37
CA ASP A 276 -14.62 -25.03 17.73
C ASP A 276 -14.65 -24.73 16.22
N THR A 277 -13.47 -24.78 15.61
CA THR A 277 -13.40 -25.42 14.30
C THR A 277 -13.98 -26.80 14.54
N ALA A 278 -15.31 -26.93 14.42
CA ALA A 278 -15.87 -28.16 13.96
C ALA A 278 -14.95 -28.54 12.79
N PRO A 279 -14.32 -29.72 12.79
CA PRO A 279 -13.91 -30.26 11.52
C PRO A 279 -15.23 -30.37 10.78
N LEU A 280 -15.56 -29.33 10.01
CA LEU A 280 -16.59 -29.38 9.00
C LEU A 280 -16.23 -30.66 8.30
N ARG A 281 -17.15 -31.63 8.37
CA ARG A 281 -17.12 -32.84 7.55
C ARG A 281 -16.51 -32.45 6.21
N GLY A 282 -15.58 -33.26 5.73
CA GLY A 282 -14.94 -33.09 4.43
C GLY A 282 -15.92 -33.20 3.27
N ASP A 283 -16.92 -32.32 3.23
CA ASP A 283 -17.63 -31.97 2.03
C ASP A 283 -16.69 -31.07 1.23
N ALA A 284 -16.35 -31.52 0.03
CA ALA A 284 -15.40 -30.93 -0.90
C ALA A 284 -15.71 -29.48 -1.34
N TYR A 285 -16.70 -28.82 -0.75
CA TYR A 285 -17.32 -27.59 -1.25
C TYR A 285 -17.15 -26.33 -0.37
N VAL A 286 -16.45 -26.39 0.78
CA VAL A 286 -16.41 -25.24 1.74
C VAL A 286 -15.02 -24.59 1.93
N THR A 287 -13.96 -25.11 1.34
CA THR A 287 -12.64 -24.42 1.28
C THR A 287 -12.43 -23.70 -0.05
N PHE A 288 -11.48 -22.75 -0.06
CA PHE A 288 -11.01 -21.91 -1.18
C PHE A 288 -11.49 -22.40 -2.56
N GLY A 289 -12.19 -21.52 -3.29
CA GLY A 289 -12.95 -21.74 -4.55
C GLY A 289 -12.17 -22.32 -5.74
N LEU A 290 -11.52 -23.45 -5.49
CA LEU A 290 -10.70 -24.31 -6.32
C LEU A 290 -10.89 -25.77 -5.84
N GLY A 291 -11.99 -26.06 -5.13
CA GLY A 291 -12.37 -27.42 -4.69
C GLY A 291 -12.53 -28.40 -5.85
N GLN A 292 -12.74 -27.89 -7.07
CA GLN A 292 -12.54 -28.58 -8.32
C GLN A 292 -11.33 -27.96 -9.03
N ARG A 293 -10.17 -28.62 -8.95
CA ARG A 293 -8.96 -28.25 -9.74
C ARG A 293 -9.20 -28.45 -11.24
N GLU A 294 -10.12 -29.35 -11.57
CA GLU A 294 -10.59 -29.63 -12.93
C GLU A 294 -12.04 -29.18 -13.01
N GLN A 295 -12.29 -28.17 -13.83
CA GLN A 295 -13.64 -27.68 -14.07
C GLN A 295 -14.29 -28.58 -15.13
N GLU A 296 -15.53 -28.98 -14.88
CA GLU A 296 -16.33 -29.75 -15.84
C GLU A 296 -16.51 -28.93 -17.11
N THR A 297 -16.06 -29.49 -18.24
CA THR A 297 -16.26 -28.93 -19.56
C THR A 297 -17.50 -29.54 -20.19
N PHE A 298 -18.35 -28.71 -20.77
CA PHE A 298 -19.55 -29.15 -21.46
C PHE A 298 -19.39 -28.86 -22.94
N GLN A 299 -19.46 -29.90 -23.76
CA GLN A 299 -19.34 -29.83 -25.20
C GLN A 299 -20.57 -30.48 -25.84
N ARG A 300 -21.05 -29.87 -26.92
CA ARG A 300 -22.10 -30.44 -27.75
C ARG A 300 -21.53 -31.58 -28.60
N CYS A 301 -22.20 -32.72 -28.60
CA CYS A 301 -21.84 -33.86 -29.43
C CYS A 301 -23.00 -34.25 -30.38
N PRO A 302 -22.69 -34.78 -31.58
CA PRO A 302 -23.73 -35.34 -32.45
C PRO A 302 -24.46 -36.50 -31.77
N GLY A 303 -25.79 -36.40 -31.65
CA GLY A 303 -26.63 -37.44 -31.03
C GLY A 303 -26.92 -37.26 -29.53
N ASP A 304 -26.63 -36.07 -28.97
CA ASP A 304 -26.96 -35.75 -27.58
C ASP A 304 -28.44 -35.98 -27.24
N SER A 305 -28.69 -36.54 -26.06
CA SER A 305 -30.03 -36.73 -25.52
C SER A 305 -30.66 -35.39 -25.10
N PRO A 306 -32.00 -35.29 -25.03
CA PRO A 306 -32.66 -34.05 -24.58
C PRO A 306 -32.21 -33.63 -23.17
N ASP A 307 -31.88 -34.58 -22.30
CA ASP A 307 -31.36 -34.28 -20.95
C ASP A 307 -29.95 -33.70 -20.98
N GLN A 308 -29.09 -34.18 -21.89
CA GLN A 308 -27.74 -33.65 -22.09
C GLN A 308 -27.79 -32.24 -22.69
N LEU A 309 -28.67 -31.99 -23.66
CA LEU A 309 -28.91 -30.65 -24.20
C LEU A 309 -29.40 -29.68 -23.12
N ASN A 310 -30.31 -30.12 -22.25
CA ASN A 310 -30.77 -29.31 -21.12
C ASN A 310 -29.65 -29.02 -20.11
N ALA A 311 -28.75 -29.98 -19.86
CA ALA A 311 -27.58 -29.76 -19.01
C ALA A 311 -26.61 -28.73 -19.63
N LEU A 312 -26.39 -28.80 -20.95
CA LEU A 312 -25.57 -27.87 -21.72
C LEU A 312 -26.14 -26.45 -21.72
N ILE A 313 -27.47 -26.32 -21.87
CA ILE A 313 -28.17 -25.03 -21.76
C ILE A 313 -27.97 -24.44 -20.36
N ARG A 314 -28.16 -25.24 -19.31
CA ARG A 314 -27.97 -24.79 -17.92
C ARG A 314 -26.53 -24.37 -17.63
N SER A 315 -25.54 -25.10 -18.13
CA SER A 315 -24.13 -24.75 -17.95
C SER A 315 -23.76 -23.46 -18.69
N ALA A 316 -24.28 -23.26 -19.91
CA ALA A 316 -24.11 -22.02 -20.66
C ALA A 316 -24.69 -20.80 -19.94
N TYR A 317 -25.93 -20.90 -19.43
CA TYR A 317 -26.49 -19.81 -18.62
C TYR A 317 -25.71 -19.58 -17.33
N LYS A 318 -25.29 -20.65 -16.63
CA LYS A 318 -24.50 -20.53 -15.40
C LYS A 318 -23.20 -19.77 -15.64
N GLN A 319 -22.52 -20.05 -16.75
CA GLN A 319 -21.29 -19.37 -17.13
C GLN A 319 -21.53 -17.92 -17.54
N VAL A 320 -22.37 -17.71 -18.56
CA VAL A 320 -22.56 -16.39 -19.18
C VAL A 320 -23.23 -15.44 -18.21
N MET A 321 -24.25 -15.88 -17.47
CA MET A 321 -24.98 -15.00 -16.54
C MET A 321 -24.30 -14.84 -15.17
N GLY A 322 -23.12 -15.45 -14.93
CA GLY A 322 -22.40 -15.30 -13.67
C GLY A 322 -23.06 -15.97 -12.47
N ASN A 323 -23.53 -17.20 -12.67
CA ASN A 323 -24.19 -18.06 -11.68
C ASN A 323 -25.35 -17.42 -10.87
N PRO A 324 -26.37 -16.82 -11.52
CA PRO A 324 -27.57 -16.40 -10.83
C PRO A 324 -28.65 -17.50 -10.87
N HIS A 325 -29.57 -17.44 -9.91
CA HIS A 325 -30.82 -18.19 -10.01
C HIS A 325 -31.75 -17.47 -11.01
N LEU A 326 -31.74 -17.93 -12.27
CA LEU A 326 -32.62 -17.40 -13.32
C LEU A 326 -34.03 -17.93 -13.16
N MET A 327 -35.01 -17.05 -13.33
CA MET A 327 -36.41 -17.44 -13.44
C MET A 327 -36.73 -17.86 -14.87
N GLU A 328 -37.81 -18.61 -15.08
CA GLU A 328 -38.18 -19.12 -16.42
C GLU A 328 -38.42 -17.99 -17.44
N PHE A 329 -38.97 -16.85 -17.01
CA PHE A 329 -39.21 -15.70 -17.89
C PHE A 329 -37.94 -14.93 -18.26
N GLU A 330 -36.85 -15.07 -17.49
CA GLU A 330 -35.57 -14.40 -17.76
C GLU A 330 -34.73 -15.18 -18.79
N ARG A 331 -35.16 -16.39 -19.15
CA ARG A 331 -34.47 -17.25 -20.10
C ARG A 331 -34.82 -16.86 -21.53
N ALA A 332 -33.83 -16.89 -22.41
CA ALA A 332 -33.99 -16.66 -23.85
C ALA A 332 -34.59 -17.89 -24.55
N LEU A 333 -35.88 -18.16 -24.32
CA LEU A 333 -36.60 -19.33 -24.85
C LEU A 333 -36.43 -19.52 -26.37
N SER A 334 -36.48 -18.44 -27.15
CA SER A 334 -36.31 -18.51 -28.60
C SER A 334 -34.91 -18.99 -29.02
N ALA A 335 -33.87 -18.65 -28.25
CA ALA A 335 -32.50 -19.12 -28.50
C ALA A 335 -32.35 -20.59 -28.09
N GLU A 336 -33.00 -21.01 -26.99
CA GLU A 336 -32.99 -22.40 -26.54
C GLU A 336 -33.64 -23.34 -27.55
N SER A 337 -34.82 -23.00 -28.08
CA SER A 337 -35.47 -23.83 -29.10
C SER A 337 -34.60 -24.00 -30.34
N LYS A 338 -34.02 -22.90 -30.85
CA LYS A 338 -33.10 -22.94 -31.99
C LYS A 338 -31.85 -23.77 -31.71
N PHE A 339 -31.35 -23.77 -30.47
CA PHE A 339 -30.21 -24.57 -30.06
C PHE A 339 -30.54 -26.06 -29.98
N ILE A 340 -31.71 -26.41 -29.41
CA ILE A 340 -32.21 -27.79 -29.33
C ILE A 340 -32.43 -28.38 -30.73
N ASP A 341 -33.05 -27.60 -31.63
CA ASP A 341 -33.29 -28.00 -33.02
C ASP A 341 -31.99 -28.05 -33.86
N GLY A 342 -30.88 -27.52 -33.32
CA GLY A 342 -29.57 -27.51 -33.94
C GLY A 342 -29.36 -26.46 -35.03
N TYR A 343 -30.20 -25.42 -35.08
CA TYR A 343 -29.96 -24.25 -35.92
C TYR A 343 -28.84 -23.35 -35.41
N LEU A 344 -28.50 -23.41 -34.11
CA LEU A 344 -27.41 -22.65 -33.50
C LEU A 344 -26.28 -23.58 -33.04
N SER A 345 -25.03 -23.16 -33.23
CA SER A 345 -23.89 -23.77 -32.52
C SER A 345 -23.85 -23.32 -31.05
N THR A 346 -23.02 -23.97 -30.21
CA THR A 346 -22.86 -23.56 -28.81
C THR A 346 -22.33 -22.13 -28.71
N ARG A 347 -21.41 -21.76 -29.60
CA ARG A 347 -20.90 -20.39 -29.72
C ARG A 347 -21.99 -19.38 -30.08
N GLU A 348 -22.84 -19.69 -31.06
CA GLU A 348 -23.93 -18.80 -31.45
C GLU A 348 -25.02 -18.71 -30.37
N PHE A 349 -25.26 -19.80 -29.64
CA PHE A 349 -26.13 -19.79 -28.48
C PHE A 349 -25.57 -18.89 -27.36
N VAL A 350 -24.28 -18.99 -27.04
CA VAL A 350 -23.59 -18.10 -26.09
C VAL A 350 -23.71 -16.63 -26.54
N ARG A 351 -23.54 -16.35 -27.83
CA ARG A 351 -23.76 -15.01 -28.40
C ARG A 351 -25.20 -14.53 -28.18
N ALA A 352 -26.19 -15.37 -28.47
CA ALA A 352 -27.60 -15.04 -28.26
C ALA A 352 -27.94 -14.77 -26.79
N VAL A 353 -27.35 -15.52 -25.85
CA VAL A 353 -27.50 -15.26 -24.40
C VAL A 353 -26.85 -13.94 -24.00
N GLY A 354 -25.66 -13.63 -24.53
CA GLY A 354 -24.98 -12.36 -24.31
C GLY A 354 -25.72 -11.15 -24.90
N LEU A 355 -26.43 -11.32 -26.01
CA LEU A 355 -27.24 -10.26 -26.63
C LEU A 355 -28.64 -10.14 -26.03
N SER A 356 -28.99 -10.99 -25.06
CA SER A 356 -30.31 -10.95 -24.43
C SER A 356 -30.51 -9.68 -23.59
N ALA A 357 -31.77 -9.23 -23.51
CA ALA A 357 -32.13 -8.06 -22.71
C ALA A 357 -31.78 -8.23 -21.22
N GLU A 358 -31.85 -9.46 -20.69
CA GLU A 358 -31.50 -9.75 -19.30
C GLU A 358 -30.00 -9.62 -19.02
N TYR A 359 -29.14 -10.06 -19.95
CA TYR A 359 -27.70 -9.88 -19.81
C TYR A 359 -27.34 -8.39 -19.79
N LYS A 360 -27.94 -7.60 -20.69
CA LYS A 360 -27.76 -6.15 -20.77
C LYS A 360 -28.20 -5.45 -19.48
N ARG A 361 -29.39 -5.73 -18.96
CA ARG A 361 -29.92 -5.12 -17.74
C ARG A 361 -29.02 -5.41 -16.52
N ARG A 362 -28.55 -6.65 -16.39
CA ARG A 362 -27.75 -7.09 -15.24
C ARG A 362 -26.32 -6.55 -15.28
N PHE A 363 -25.68 -6.57 -16.44
CA PHE A 363 -24.24 -6.32 -16.52
C PHE A 363 -23.87 -4.98 -17.15
N PHE A 364 -24.62 -4.50 -18.13
CA PHE A 364 -24.33 -3.25 -18.82
C PHE A 364 -24.95 -2.05 -18.11
N GLU A 365 -26.22 -2.13 -17.72
CA GLU A 365 -26.94 -0.99 -17.12
C GLU A 365 -26.58 -0.77 -15.65
N THR A 366 -26.20 -1.83 -14.92
CA THR A 366 -25.97 -1.77 -13.46
C THR A 366 -24.50 -1.49 -13.08
N ASN A 367 -23.54 -1.79 -13.97
CA ASN A 367 -22.11 -1.77 -13.63
C ASN A 367 -21.35 -0.60 -14.27
N ALA A 368 -20.23 -0.24 -13.67
CA ALA A 368 -19.29 0.69 -14.29
C ALA A 368 -18.66 0.09 -15.57
N PRO A 369 -18.28 0.89 -16.59
CA PRO A 369 -17.74 0.39 -17.86
C PRO A 369 -16.56 -0.58 -17.71
N TYR A 370 -15.62 -0.27 -16.81
CA TYR A 370 -14.49 -1.15 -16.51
C TYR A 370 -14.92 -2.49 -15.89
N ARG A 371 -15.93 -2.48 -15.01
CA ARG A 371 -16.47 -3.70 -14.40
C ARG A 371 -17.20 -4.56 -15.43
N PHE A 372 -17.95 -3.92 -16.33
CA PHE A 372 -18.63 -4.59 -17.44
C PHE A 372 -17.62 -5.33 -18.34
N ILE A 373 -16.56 -4.65 -18.77
CA ILE A 373 -15.48 -5.26 -19.57
C ILE A 373 -14.81 -6.41 -18.80
N GLU A 374 -14.46 -6.22 -17.53
CA GLU A 374 -13.88 -7.28 -16.68
C GLU A 374 -14.77 -8.54 -16.60
N LEU A 375 -16.08 -8.34 -16.49
CA LEU A 375 -17.06 -9.42 -16.45
C LEU A 375 -17.20 -10.09 -17.81
N ASN A 376 -17.17 -9.36 -18.92
CA ASN A 376 -17.23 -9.97 -20.26
C ASN A 376 -16.02 -10.87 -20.53
N PHE A 377 -14.81 -10.44 -20.13
CA PHE A 377 -13.62 -11.30 -20.16
C PHE A 377 -13.82 -12.58 -19.32
N LYS A 378 -14.49 -12.48 -18.17
CA LYS A 378 -14.79 -13.63 -17.32
C LYS A 378 -15.85 -14.55 -17.96
N HIS A 379 -16.94 -14.00 -18.45
CA HIS A 379 -18.10 -14.74 -18.94
C HIS A 379 -17.81 -15.45 -20.27
N PHE A 380 -17.22 -14.74 -21.25
CA PHE A 380 -17.00 -15.26 -22.60
C PHE A 380 -15.63 -15.91 -22.77
N LEU A 381 -14.56 -15.33 -22.21
CA LEU A 381 -13.19 -15.85 -22.39
C LEU A 381 -12.70 -16.67 -21.21
N GLY A 382 -13.43 -16.68 -20.09
CA GLY A 382 -13.06 -17.44 -18.90
C GLY A 382 -11.80 -16.92 -18.21
N ARG A 383 -11.37 -15.68 -18.46
CA ARG A 383 -10.13 -15.11 -17.90
C ARG A 383 -10.31 -13.66 -17.45
N ALA A 384 -9.29 -13.09 -16.80
CA ALA A 384 -9.22 -11.64 -16.56
C ALA A 384 -8.53 -10.91 -17.73
N PRO A 385 -8.73 -9.59 -17.89
CA PRO A 385 -7.94 -8.78 -18.82
C PRO A 385 -6.46 -8.80 -18.44
N GLN A 386 -5.59 -8.95 -19.44
CA GLN A 386 -4.15 -9.10 -19.25
C GLN A 386 -3.45 -7.74 -19.15
N SER A 387 -3.87 -6.77 -19.96
CA SER A 387 -3.23 -5.47 -20.08
C SER A 387 -4.26 -4.34 -20.19
N GLN A 388 -3.79 -3.12 -19.96
CA GLN A 388 -4.62 -1.93 -20.17
C GLN A 388 -4.98 -1.72 -21.64
N ALA A 389 -4.18 -2.25 -22.58
CA ALA A 389 -4.44 -2.16 -24.00
C ALA A 389 -5.71 -2.94 -24.40
N GLU A 390 -5.91 -4.15 -23.87
CA GLU A 390 -7.14 -4.93 -24.09
C GLU A 390 -8.38 -4.15 -23.59
N ILE A 391 -8.31 -3.58 -22.39
CA ILE A 391 -9.42 -2.80 -21.82
C ILE A 391 -9.70 -1.56 -22.69
N SER A 392 -8.65 -0.88 -23.15
CA SER A 392 -8.77 0.30 -24.00
C SER A 392 -9.43 -0.05 -25.35
N GLU A 393 -9.09 -1.21 -25.92
CA GLU A 393 -9.67 -1.67 -27.19
C GLU A 393 -11.17 -1.94 -27.04
N HIS A 394 -11.60 -2.70 -26.03
CA HIS A 394 -13.01 -2.97 -25.81
C HIS A 394 -13.79 -1.71 -25.41
N THR A 395 -13.17 -0.77 -24.70
CA THR A 395 -13.79 0.54 -24.42
C THR A 395 -14.04 1.32 -25.72
N ARG A 396 -13.11 1.26 -26.67
CA ARG A 396 -13.28 1.88 -28.00
C ARG A 396 -14.38 1.20 -28.80
N ILE A 397 -14.37 -0.13 -28.87
CA ILE A 397 -15.40 -0.91 -29.58
C ILE A 397 -16.79 -0.60 -29.02
N LEU A 398 -16.93 -0.53 -27.69
CA LEU A 398 -18.18 -0.19 -27.04
C LEU A 398 -18.66 1.24 -27.37
N ALA A 399 -17.73 2.20 -27.45
CA ALA A 399 -18.04 3.58 -27.78
C ALA A 399 -18.44 3.78 -29.25
N GLU A 400 -17.80 3.06 -30.18
CA GLU A 400 -18.00 3.22 -31.62
C GLU A 400 -19.09 2.29 -32.19
N GLY A 401 -19.07 1.02 -31.81
CA GLY A 401 -19.96 -0.04 -32.33
C GLY A 401 -21.13 -0.39 -31.41
N GLY A 402 -21.17 0.17 -30.19
CA GLY A 402 -22.21 -0.10 -29.22
C GLY A 402 -22.11 -1.48 -28.57
N TYR A 403 -23.19 -1.87 -27.88
CA TYR A 403 -23.24 -3.07 -27.05
C TYR A 403 -23.10 -4.37 -27.84
N GLU A 404 -23.79 -4.49 -28.97
CA GLU A 404 -23.80 -5.75 -29.75
C GLU A 404 -22.43 -6.03 -30.36
N ALA A 405 -21.76 -4.99 -30.87
CA ALA A 405 -20.40 -5.10 -31.40
C ALA A 405 -19.40 -5.50 -30.32
N GLU A 406 -19.57 -4.99 -29.10
CA GLU A 406 -18.71 -5.34 -27.98
C GLU A 406 -18.85 -6.83 -27.59
N ILE A 407 -20.06 -7.36 -27.48
CA ILE A 407 -20.28 -8.79 -27.22
C ILE A 407 -19.74 -9.68 -28.36
N CYS A 408 -20.02 -9.31 -29.62
CA CYS A 408 -19.52 -10.06 -30.77
C CYS A 408 -17.98 -10.07 -30.81
N SER A 409 -17.31 -8.99 -30.42
CA SER A 409 -15.84 -8.92 -30.40
C SER A 409 -15.18 -10.01 -29.55
N TYR A 410 -15.81 -10.43 -28.44
CA TYR A 410 -15.31 -11.52 -27.60
C TYR A 410 -15.53 -12.90 -28.23
N VAL A 411 -16.73 -13.14 -28.74
CA VAL A 411 -17.14 -14.43 -29.29
C VAL A 411 -16.45 -14.72 -30.63
N ASP A 412 -16.20 -13.69 -31.43
CA ASP A 412 -15.54 -13.78 -32.73
C ASP A 412 -14.01 -13.68 -32.63
N SER A 413 -13.48 -13.56 -31.41
CA SER A 413 -12.04 -13.51 -31.19
C SER A 413 -11.36 -14.82 -31.59
N VAL A 414 -10.14 -14.71 -32.13
CA VAL A 414 -9.29 -15.87 -32.44
C VAL A 414 -9.01 -16.72 -31.19
N GLU A 415 -8.95 -16.07 -30.02
CA GLU A 415 -8.77 -16.74 -28.74
C GLU A 415 -9.96 -17.64 -28.40
N TYR A 416 -11.19 -17.12 -28.51
CA TYR A 416 -12.39 -17.89 -28.26
C TYR A 416 -12.44 -19.13 -29.18
N GLN A 417 -12.18 -18.93 -30.48
CA GLN A 417 -12.17 -20.03 -31.44
C GLN A 417 -11.11 -21.09 -31.13
N SER A 418 -9.91 -20.68 -30.74
CA SER A 418 -8.81 -21.62 -30.46
C SER A 418 -9.01 -22.45 -29.20
N ILE A 419 -9.72 -21.90 -28.20
CA ILE A 419 -9.91 -22.55 -26.90
C ILE A 419 -11.22 -23.33 -26.84
N PHE A 420 -12.34 -22.72 -27.25
CA PHE A 420 -13.68 -23.31 -27.10
C PHE A 420 -14.21 -23.89 -28.41
N GLY A 421 -13.82 -23.33 -29.55
CA GLY A 421 -14.38 -23.69 -30.85
C GLY A 421 -15.87 -23.35 -30.95
N GLU A 422 -16.62 -24.15 -31.73
CA GLU A 422 -18.05 -23.94 -31.96
C GLU A 422 -18.96 -24.63 -30.95
N ASP A 423 -18.50 -25.75 -30.37
CA ASP A 423 -19.36 -26.70 -29.66
C ASP A 423 -19.18 -26.68 -28.14
N THR A 424 -18.11 -26.07 -27.63
CA THR A 424 -17.78 -26.07 -26.19
C THR A 424 -18.35 -24.83 -25.51
N VAL A 425 -18.98 -25.02 -24.36
CA VAL A 425 -19.42 -23.92 -23.49
C VAL A 425 -18.19 -23.28 -22.83
N PRO A 426 -18.10 -21.94 -22.76
CA PRO A 426 -17.01 -21.29 -22.06
C PRO A 426 -16.91 -21.74 -20.60
N TYR A 427 -15.68 -21.84 -20.10
CA TYR A 427 -15.41 -22.23 -18.72
C TYR A 427 -14.28 -21.38 -18.16
N ALA A 428 -14.18 -21.30 -16.83
CA ALA A 428 -13.16 -20.48 -16.19
C ALA A 428 -11.78 -21.12 -16.36
N ARG A 429 -10.84 -20.35 -16.91
CA ARG A 429 -9.49 -20.81 -17.26
C ARG A 429 -8.53 -20.45 -16.14
N ILE A 430 -8.69 -21.13 -15.00
CA ILE A 430 -7.96 -20.82 -13.77
C ILE A 430 -6.53 -21.37 -13.81
N LEU A 431 -6.26 -22.45 -14.56
CA LEU A 431 -4.94 -23.07 -14.59
C LEU A 431 -3.87 -22.14 -15.21
N THR A 432 -2.65 -22.25 -14.68
CA THR A 432 -1.48 -21.56 -15.21
C THR A 432 -1.04 -22.25 -16.50
N GLU A 433 -1.19 -21.57 -17.63
CA GLU A 433 -0.72 -22.03 -18.95
C GLU A 433 0.62 -21.37 -19.29
N ASN A 434 1.36 -22.01 -20.20
CA ASN A 434 2.63 -21.47 -20.73
C ASN A 434 2.39 -20.09 -21.35
N GLY A 435 3.14 -19.08 -20.90
CA GLY A 435 3.04 -17.70 -21.38
C GLY A 435 2.11 -16.77 -20.59
N ARG A 436 1.34 -17.26 -19.60
CA ARG A 436 0.53 -16.40 -18.73
C ARG A 436 1.33 -15.80 -17.59
N SER A 437 1.13 -14.51 -17.32
CA SER A 437 1.74 -13.86 -16.16
C SER A 437 1.11 -14.36 -14.85
N GLN A 438 1.92 -14.47 -13.80
CA GLN A 438 1.44 -14.81 -12.46
C GLN A 438 0.38 -13.82 -11.95
N VAL A 439 0.49 -12.55 -12.35
CA VAL A 439 -0.46 -11.50 -12.00
C VAL A 439 -1.82 -11.74 -12.67
N ALA A 440 -1.87 -12.23 -13.90
CA ALA A 440 -3.12 -12.57 -14.58
C ALA A 440 -3.89 -13.67 -13.84
N PHE A 441 -3.20 -14.68 -13.31
CA PHE A 441 -3.80 -15.71 -12.45
C PHE A 441 -4.45 -15.09 -11.20
N ASN A 442 -3.72 -14.20 -10.51
CA ASN A 442 -4.23 -13.53 -9.32
C ASN A 442 -5.45 -12.62 -9.63
N ARG A 443 -5.43 -11.92 -10.77
CA ARG A 443 -6.56 -11.10 -11.25
C ARG A 443 -7.79 -11.96 -11.53
N HIS A 444 -7.61 -13.09 -12.20
CA HIS A 444 -8.71 -14.00 -12.50
C HIS A 444 -9.36 -14.54 -11.21
N LEU A 445 -8.55 -14.92 -10.23
CA LEU A 445 -9.06 -15.36 -8.93
C LEU A 445 -9.71 -14.26 -8.09
N SER A 446 -9.38 -12.99 -8.35
CA SER A 446 -10.09 -11.85 -7.77
C SER A 446 -11.48 -11.64 -8.38
N LEU A 447 -11.70 -12.06 -9.63
CA LEU A 447 -13.02 -12.07 -10.28
C LEU A 447 -13.81 -13.35 -9.96
N ALA A 448 -13.15 -14.47 -9.67
CA ALA A 448 -13.77 -15.75 -9.32
C ALA A 448 -13.86 -15.93 -7.78
N GLU A 449 -14.91 -15.37 -7.18
CA GLU A 449 -15.04 -15.29 -5.71
C GLU A 449 -15.46 -16.61 -5.03
N GLY A 450 -15.89 -17.62 -5.80
CA GLY A 450 -16.20 -18.98 -5.34
C GLY A 450 -17.31 -19.65 -6.16
N TYR A 451 -17.54 -20.95 -5.95
CA TYR A 451 -18.52 -21.74 -6.73
C TYR A 451 -19.97 -21.25 -6.59
N ALA A 452 -20.33 -20.72 -5.42
CA ALA A 452 -21.67 -20.21 -5.12
C ALA A 452 -21.76 -18.67 -5.22
N ALA A 453 -20.70 -17.99 -5.65
CA ALA A 453 -20.74 -16.54 -5.83
C ALA A 453 -21.54 -16.18 -7.08
N SER A 454 -22.20 -15.01 -7.05
CA SER A 454 -22.84 -14.40 -8.21
C SER A 454 -22.15 -13.10 -8.57
N ASP A 455 -21.98 -12.84 -9.86
CA ASP A 455 -21.24 -11.66 -10.36
C ASP A 455 -22.00 -10.33 -10.26
N THR A 456 -23.30 -10.40 -9.94
CA THR A 456 -24.19 -9.25 -9.78
C THR A 456 -24.00 -8.49 -8.47
N VAL A 457 -23.23 -9.02 -7.52
CA VAL A 457 -23.06 -8.44 -6.17
C VAL A 457 -22.21 -7.16 -6.19
N LEU A 458 -21.25 -7.05 -7.12
CA LEU A 458 -20.28 -5.96 -7.19
C LEU A 458 -20.39 -5.19 -8.49
N SER A 459 -20.68 -3.89 -8.39
CA SER A 459 -20.81 -2.98 -9.54
C SER A 459 -19.56 -2.16 -9.86
N SER A 460 -18.60 -2.09 -8.93
CA SER A 460 -17.31 -1.44 -9.12
C SER A 460 -16.25 -2.41 -9.64
N SER A 461 -15.33 -1.91 -10.47
CA SER A 461 -14.19 -2.69 -10.96
C SER A 461 -13.30 -3.15 -9.80
N SER A 462 -12.82 -4.39 -9.87
CA SER A 462 -11.86 -4.94 -8.90
C SER A 462 -10.43 -4.95 -9.43
N LEU A 463 -10.23 -4.78 -10.75
CA LEU A 463 -8.92 -4.95 -11.38
C LEU A 463 -8.29 -3.66 -11.92
N VAL A 464 -9.00 -2.52 -11.99
CA VAL A 464 -8.46 -1.27 -12.57
C VAL A 464 -7.07 -0.92 -12.04
N THR A 465 -6.88 -0.89 -10.72
CA THR A 465 -5.57 -0.58 -10.11
C THR A 465 -4.52 -1.64 -10.45
N SER A 466 -4.91 -2.91 -10.44
CA SER A 466 -4.01 -4.04 -10.73
C SER A 466 -3.54 -4.02 -12.19
N VAL A 467 -4.45 -3.76 -13.13
CA VAL A 467 -4.15 -3.69 -14.57
C VAL A 467 -3.28 -2.49 -14.89
N ALA A 468 -3.59 -1.31 -14.32
CA ALA A 468 -2.81 -0.10 -14.53
C ALA A 468 -1.39 -0.17 -13.97
N THR A 469 -1.20 -0.81 -12.82
CA THR A 469 0.11 -0.84 -12.12
C THR A 469 0.93 -2.10 -12.37
N GLY A 470 0.35 -3.12 -13.00
CA GLY A 470 0.97 -4.45 -13.11
C GLY A 470 1.10 -5.19 -11.78
N MET A 471 0.55 -4.66 -10.68
CA MET A 471 0.63 -5.26 -9.34
C MET A 471 -0.51 -6.25 -9.10
N VAL A 472 -0.35 -7.10 -8.10
CA VAL A 472 -1.39 -8.04 -7.65
C VAL A 472 -2.63 -7.28 -7.14
N PRO A 473 -3.86 -7.77 -7.39
CA PRO A 473 -5.09 -7.14 -6.87
C PRO A 473 -5.09 -6.94 -5.35
N THR A 474 -5.77 -5.89 -4.91
CA THR A 474 -5.92 -5.56 -3.49
C THR A 474 -6.68 -6.66 -2.73
N GLY A 475 -6.22 -7.00 -1.52
CA GLY A 475 -6.84 -8.04 -0.70
C GLY A 475 -6.36 -9.47 -0.99
N TRP A 476 -5.46 -9.67 -1.96
CA TRP A 476 -4.91 -10.99 -2.30
C TRP A 476 -4.23 -11.72 -1.12
N SER A 477 -3.51 -10.99 -0.27
CA SER A 477 -2.83 -11.57 0.90
C SER A 477 -3.75 -11.78 2.11
N ALA A 478 -4.99 -11.31 2.05
CA ALA A 478 -5.97 -11.39 3.14
C ALA A 478 -7.08 -12.41 2.81
N THR A 479 -6.70 -13.68 2.61
CA THR A 479 -7.60 -14.78 2.24
C THR A 479 -8.75 -15.02 3.23
N THR A 480 -8.70 -14.44 4.43
CA THR A 480 -9.73 -14.55 5.46
C THR A 480 -10.93 -13.62 5.25
N THR A 481 -10.78 -12.53 4.47
CA THR A 481 -11.80 -11.48 4.31
C THR A 481 -12.01 -11.15 2.82
N ARG A 482 -12.71 -12.04 2.11
CA ARG A 482 -13.18 -11.72 0.75
C ARG A 482 -14.43 -10.84 0.80
N ILE A 483 -14.58 -9.96 -0.18
CA ILE A 483 -15.61 -8.90 -0.23
C ILE A 483 -17.03 -9.47 -0.14
N ASN A 484 -17.31 -10.67 -0.66
CA ASN A 484 -18.63 -11.31 -0.48
C ASN A 484 -18.92 -11.83 0.94
N ARG A 485 -17.91 -11.90 1.83
CA ARG A 485 -18.15 -12.05 3.27
C ARG A 485 -18.54 -10.72 3.91
N THR A 486 -18.29 -9.56 3.31
CA THR A 486 -18.69 -8.27 3.90
C THR A 486 -20.20 -8.03 3.91
N GLY A 487 -20.96 -8.72 3.04
CA GLY A 487 -22.43 -8.74 3.12
C GLY A 487 -22.99 -9.67 4.20
N THR A 488 -22.18 -10.59 4.72
CA THR A 488 -22.55 -11.55 5.78
C THR A 488 -21.80 -11.32 7.10
N GLN A 489 -20.75 -10.51 7.10
CA GLN A 489 -20.03 -10.07 8.27
C GLN A 489 -20.64 -8.78 8.80
N SER A 490 -20.82 -8.73 10.11
CA SER A 490 -21.28 -7.56 10.85
C SER A 490 -20.16 -6.51 10.93
N GLY A 491 -19.68 -6.05 9.77
CA GLY A 491 -18.58 -5.09 9.63
C GLY A 491 -19.03 -3.66 9.35
N ALA A 492 -20.33 -3.37 9.44
CA ALA A 492 -20.80 -2.00 9.33
C ALA A 492 -20.38 -1.22 10.61
N PRO A 493 -19.74 -0.05 10.48
CA PRO A 493 -19.38 0.78 11.63
C PRO A 493 -20.63 1.27 12.39
N ASP A 494 -21.76 1.32 11.71
CA ASP A 494 -23.05 1.72 12.26
C ASP A 494 -23.75 0.54 12.98
N PRO A 495 -24.01 0.64 14.31
CA PRO A 495 -24.59 -0.43 15.11
C PRO A 495 -25.97 -0.91 14.62
N THR A 496 -26.71 -0.08 13.91
CA THR A 496 -28.04 -0.42 13.37
C THR A 496 -27.95 -1.46 12.24
N LYS A 497 -26.83 -1.51 11.53
CA LYS A 497 -26.58 -2.44 10.40
C LYS A 497 -25.90 -3.74 10.83
N LYS A 498 -25.45 -3.83 12.09
CA LYS A 498 -24.83 -5.02 12.67
C LYS A 498 -25.83 -6.17 12.86
N ARG A 499 -25.33 -7.40 13.00
CA ARG A 499 -26.17 -8.59 13.31
C ARG A 499 -25.77 -9.16 14.65
N PHE A 500 -26.77 -9.56 15.42
CA PHE A 500 -26.58 -10.08 16.77
C PHE A 500 -27.31 -11.41 16.93
N ARG A 501 -26.69 -12.32 17.68
CA ARG A 501 -27.28 -13.56 18.13
C ARG A 501 -27.76 -13.40 19.57
N ILE A 502 -29.04 -13.63 19.79
CA ILE A 502 -29.69 -13.62 21.10
C ILE A 502 -29.96 -15.06 21.51
N VAL A 503 -29.33 -15.52 22.58
CA VAL A 503 -29.58 -16.85 23.16
C VAL A 503 -30.62 -16.72 24.27
N VAL A 504 -31.67 -17.55 24.25
CA VAL A 504 -32.79 -17.51 25.21
C VAL A 504 -32.95 -18.87 25.89
N ALA A 505 -32.93 -18.89 27.23
CA ALA A 505 -32.92 -20.12 28.04
C ALA A 505 -34.28 -20.81 28.09
N ASN A 506 -35.32 -20.06 28.45
CA ASN A 506 -36.65 -20.61 28.72
C ASN A 506 -37.67 -19.76 27.98
N GLN A 507 -38.30 -20.30 26.95
CA GLN A 507 -39.54 -19.77 26.39
C GLN A 507 -40.63 -20.80 26.65
N THR A 508 -41.80 -20.37 27.13
CA THR A 508 -42.93 -21.28 27.32
C THR A 508 -43.42 -21.73 25.95
N ALA A 509 -42.92 -22.88 25.49
CA ALA A 509 -43.29 -23.44 24.20
C ALA A 509 -44.73 -23.96 24.28
N ARG A 510 -45.64 -23.38 23.48
CA ARG A 510 -46.73 -24.16 22.92
C ARG A 510 -46.10 -25.07 21.86
N SER A 511 -46.03 -26.37 22.16
CA SER A 511 -45.64 -27.47 21.26
C SER A 511 -44.22 -28.05 21.41
N ARG A 512 -44.15 -29.31 21.00
CA ARG A 512 -43.30 -30.44 21.38
C ARG A 512 -41.86 -30.32 20.85
N GLN A 513 -41.07 -29.37 21.34
CA GLN A 513 -39.61 -29.36 21.12
C GLN A 513 -38.86 -29.69 22.42
N ARG A 514 -37.94 -30.67 22.35
CA ARG A 514 -37.22 -31.25 23.50
C ARG A 514 -35.83 -30.66 23.76
N THR A 515 -35.51 -29.48 23.23
CA THR A 515 -34.23 -28.82 23.50
C THR A 515 -34.47 -27.44 24.07
N ALA A 516 -34.09 -27.25 25.35
CA ALA A 516 -34.22 -26.00 26.07
C ALA A 516 -33.10 -25.03 25.65
N GLY A 517 -33.39 -24.23 24.62
CA GLY A 517 -32.54 -23.12 24.17
C GLY A 517 -32.93 -22.66 22.77
N SER A 518 -33.51 -21.47 22.63
CA SER A 518 -33.79 -20.87 21.32
C SER A 518 -32.75 -19.78 21.02
N THR A 519 -32.21 -19.78 19.81
CA THR A 519 -31.30 -18.74 19.35
C THR A 519 -31.97 -17.92 18.25
N TYR A 520 -31.95 -16.61 18.40
CA TYR A 520 -32.49 -15.66 17.42
C TYR A 520 -31.35 -14.88 16.80
N LEU A 521 -31.39 -14.69 15.49
CA LEU A 521 -30.40 -13.88 14.78
C LEU A 521 -31.10 -12.65 14.21
N VAL A 522 -30.72 -11.47 14.67
CA VAL A 522 -31.46 -10.22 14.50
C VAL A 522 -30.54 -9.12 13.99
N SER A 523 -31.05 -8.23 13.16
CA SER A 523 -30.34 -7.00 12.77
C SER A 523 -30.39 -5.96 13.90
N GLY A 524 -29.39 -5.09 14.02
CA GLY A 524 -29.31 -4.04 15.03
C GLY A 524 -30.55 -3.14 15.06
N LYS A 525 -31.11 -2.81 13.89
CA LYS A 525 -32.37 -2.06 13.77
C LYS A 525 -33.57 -2.75 14.44
N ASP A 526 -33.61 -4.07 14.43
CA ASP A 526 -34.74 -4.89 14.90
C ASP A 526 -34.48 -5.50 16.30
N MET A 527 -33.39 -5.08 16.95
CA MET A 527 -32.99 -5.63 18.26
C MET A 527 -34.08 -5.42 19.32
N SER A 528 -34.61 -4.20 19.40
CA SER A 528 -35.56 -3.82 20.45
C SER A 528 -36.92 -4.53 20.27
N SER A 529 -37.37 -4.71 19.03
CA SER A 529 -38.61 -5.44 18.73
C SER A 529 -38.46 -6.93 19.05
N GLN A 530 -37.32 -7.54 18.71
CA GLN A 530 -37.09 -8.93 19.03
C GLN A 530 -36.96 -9.18 20.54
N MET A 531 -36.30 -8.28 21.29
CA MET A 531 -36.22 -8.39 22.75
C MET A 531 -37.61 -8.31 23.39
N LYS A 532 -38.45 -7.36 22.96
CA LYS A 532 -39.85 -7.26 23.43
C LYS A 532 -40.63 -8.55 23.13
N TYR A 533 -40.48 -9.10 21.94
CA TYR A 533 -41.10 -10.36 21.55
C TYR A 533 -40.66 -11.54 22.44
N ILE A 534 -39.36 -11.64 22.73
CA ILE A 534 -38.80 -12.68 23.60
C ILE A 534 -39.38 -12.55 25.01
N HIS A 535 -39.39 -11.34 25.58
CA HIS A 535 -39.94 -11.10 26.92
C HIS A 535 -41.45 -11.35 27.01
N ALA A 536 -42.22 -10.95 25.98
CA ALA A 536 -43.66 -11.20 25.92
C ALA A 536 -44.01 -12.70 25.95
N ARG A 537 -43.08 -13.55 25.50
CA ARG A 537 -43.21 -15.02 25.52
C ARG A 537 -42.61 -15.66 26.78
N GLY A 538 -42.35 -14.88 27.83
CA GLY A 538 -41.70 -15.36 29.05
C GLY A 538 -40.23 -15.77 28.85
N GLY A 539 -39.63 -15.38 27.73
CA GLY A 539 -38.25 -15.64 27.36
C GLY A 539 -37.25 -14.92 28.25
N LYS A 540 -36.31 -15.67 28.88
CA LYS A 540 -35.13 -15.06 29.54
C LYS A 540 -33.92 -15.07 28.62
N ILE A 541 -33.46 -13.87 28.22
CA ILE A 541 -32.25 -13.68 27.42
C ILE A 541 -31.02 -14.05 28.26
N VAL A 542 -30.17 -14.91 27.72
CA VAL A 542 -28.94 -15.43 28.34
C VAL A 542 -27.72 -14.64 27.89
N SER A 543 -27.61 -14.39 26.58
CA SER A 543 -26.53 -13.60 26.00
C SER A 543 -26.94 -12.96 24.69
N ILE A 544 -26.32 -11.82 24.40
CA ILE A 544 -26.40 -11.13 23.11
C ILE A 544 -24.97 -11.00 22.63
N THR A 545 -24.63 -11.63 21.51
CA THR A 545 -23.29 -11.58 20.92
C THR A 545 -23.36 -11.04 19.50
N GLU A 546 -22.42 -10.15 19.16
CA GLU A 546 -22.26 -9.70 17.77
C GLU A 546 -21.78 -10.90 16.93
N VAL A 547 -22.48 -11.15 15.82
CA VAL A 547 -22.10 -12.21 14.88
C VAL A 547 -21.14 -11.58 13.88
N MET A 548 -19.84 -11.83 14.07
CA MET A 548 -18.78 -11.29 13.21
C MET A 548 -18.91 -11.74 11.76
#